data_AF-A0A367I673-F1
#
_entry.id   AF-A0A367I673-F1
#
_cell.length_a   1.000
_cell.length_b   1.000
_cell.length_c   1.000
_cell.angle_alpha   90.00
_cell.angle_beta   90.00
_cell.angle_gamma   90.00
#
_symmetry.space_group_name_H-M   'P 1'
#
loop_
_entity.id
_entity.type
_entity.pdbx_description
1 polymer ?
#
loop_
_entity_poly.entity_id
_entity_poly.type
_entity_poly.pdbx_seq_one_letter_code
_entity_poly.pdbx_strand_id
1 'polypeptide(L)'
;MSEEDDPRGDEPEGMVRLSEKPTATDFVEWHESLEWIDHMLTDFPHKIRLAISNWSGLNLLALSLAGLATITGAWDFGIGELSGGGDYRFSGISIFNPESGLFAISSTSFFLTIVSGALWLGFIGINWQIFPLMRSHAIALMAGIVSVQIGMISAHSGAPDFPFGTNITDFLGIFVGEAILVFILIVVIYRSVIETRDLHVQTRHQHPDPYEMERAKRDHSLAGWTLAIFLFALSINLAGFAGAAHVAQRPPFESSRILSYLVYILFTMLSAALMMLILWYPQFMLGGTTLTIESEASRMATAAIIDSSNSIGTCPSCDTPSTAQMTANGIIISACNSPDCNGEGPVGQDCPICEMEISAIIECASCGTGASVSDLFPMEDAW
;
A
#
# COMPACT_ATOMS: atom_id res chain seq x y z
N MET A 1 -38.61 -24.23 7.02
CA MET A 1 -37.89 -24.19 5.73
C MET A 1 -37.59 -22.73 5.50
N SER A 2 -36.67 -22.22 6.31
CA SER A 2 -36.16 -20.86 6.26
C SER A 2 -34.94 -20.90 5.36
N GLU A 3 -34.91 -20.00 4.38
CA GLU A 3 -33.71 -19.68 3.61
C GLU A 3 -32.61 -19.35 4.62
N GLU A 4 -31.67 -20.28 4.78
CA GLU A 4 -30.40 -20.01 5.43
C GLU A 4 -29.72 -18.93 4.59
N ASP A 5 -29.38 -17.82 5.25
CA ASP A 5 -28.39 -16.85 4.78
C ASP A 5 -27.14 -17.63 4.39
N ASP A 6 -27.04 -17.83 3.11
CA ASP A 6 -25.96 -18.49 2.46
C ASP A 6 -24.87 -17.43 2.23
N PRO A 7 -23.69 -17.55 2.86
CA PRO A 7 -22.63 -16.54 2.77
C PRO A 7 -21.88 -16.66 1.42
N ARG A 8 -22.59 -16.91 0.31
CA ARG A 8 -22.09 -16.98 -1.08
C ARG A 8 -22.00 -15.59 -1.74
N GLY A 9 -21.97 -14.50 -0.97
CA GLY A 9 -21.77 -13.16 -1.50
C GLY A 9 -20.34 -12.94 -1.99
N ASP A 10 -20.19 -12.84 -3.30
CA ASP A 10 -19.39 -11.77 -3.93
C ASP A 10 -17.88 -11.92 -4.10
N GLU A 11 -17.39 -13.13 -4.39
CA GLU A 11 -16.28 -13.24 -5.36
C GLU A 11 -16.86 -13.23 -6.80
N PRO A 12 -16.18 -12.63 -7.80
CA PRO A 12 -16.64 -12.63 -9.20
C PRO A 12 -17.12 -14.01 -9.60
N GLU A 13 -18.33 -14.09 -10.17
CA GLU A 13 -19.07 -15.34 -10.43
C GLU A 13 -18.12 -16.49 -10.87
N GLY A 14 -17.86 -17.43 -9.96
CA GLY A 14 -16.98 -18.58 -10.18
C GLY A 14 -15.55 -18.52 -9.61
N MET A 15 -15.17 -17.48 -8.86
CA MET A 15 -13.94 -17.52 -8.04
C MET A 15 -14.17 -18.13 -6.66
N VAL A 16 -13.17 -18.92 -6.24
CA VAL A 16 -13.18 -19.69 -4.99
C VAL A 16 -12.48 -18.87 -3.91
N ARG A 17 -13.15 -18.75 -2.76
CA ARG A 17 -12.65 -18.08 -1.55
C ARG A 17 -11.24 -18.51 -1.22
N LEU A 18 -10.45 -17.57 -0.71
CA LEU A 18 -9.07 -17.84 -0.33
C LEU A 18 -8.97 -18.94 0.75
N SER A 19 -9.90 -18.98 1.70
CA SER A 19 -10.02 -20.02 2.72
C SER A 19 -10.31 -21.41 2.18
N GLU A 20 -10.85 -21.51 0.97
CA GLU A 20 -11.19 -22.79 0.32
C GLU A 20 -10.10 -23.27 -0.63
N LYS A 21 -9.03 -22.49 -0.82
CA LYS A 21 -7.91 -22.88 -1.69
C LYS A 21 -6.89 -23.72 -0.95
N PRO A 22 -6.48 -24.86 -1.54
CA PRO A 22 -5.31 -25.58 -1.04
C PRO A 22 -4.05 -24.72 -1.24
N THR A 23 -3.07 -24.92 -0.36
CA THR A 23 -1.74 -24.33 -0.49
C THR A 23 -1.11 -24.78 -1.82
N ALA A 24 -0.43 -23.85 -2.49
CA ALA A 24 0.26 -24.13 -3.76
C ALA A 24 1.55 -24.93 -3.55
N THR A 25 2.10 -24.90 -2.33
CA THR A 25 3.33 -25.54 -1.89
C THR A 25 3.13 -26.09 -0.48
N ASP A 26 3.99 -27.03 -0.09
CA ASP A 26 3.95 -27.71 1.22
C ASP A 26 5.31 -27.57 1.94
N PHE A 27 5.87 -26.36 1.99
CA PHE A 27 7.13 -26.10 2.72
C PHE A 27 6.98 -26.35 4.22
N VAL A 28 5.77 -26.29 4.75
CA VAL A 28 5.42 -26.69 6.12
C VAL A 28 5.87 -28.13 6.44
N GLU A 29 5.90 -29.05 5.47
CA GLU A 29 6.39 -30.43 5.69
C GLU A 29 7.89 -30.48 6.00
N TRP A 30 8.65 -29.47 5.56
CA TRP A 30 10.08 -29.38 5.83
C TRP A 30 10.35 -28.72 7.18
N HIS A 31 9.66 -27.62 7.46
CA HIS A 31 9.73 -26.93 8.75
C HIS A 31 8.50 -26.03 8.96
N GLU A 32 7.89 -26.09 10.14
CA GLU A 32 6.69 -25.32 10.51
C GLU A 32 6.84 -23.81 10.29
N SER A 33 8.04 -23.27 10.54
CA SER A 33 8.33 -21.84 10.32
C SER A 33 8.31 -21.39 8.86
N LEU A 34 8.09 -22.27 7.88
CA LEU A 34 8.01 -21.92 6.45
C LEU A 34 6.58 -21.82 5.94
N GLU A 35 5.58 -22.11 6.78
CA GLU A 35 4.16 -22.04 6.41
C GLU A 35 3.75 -20.67 5.85
N TRP A 36 4.34 -19.58 6.37
CA TRP A 36 4.08 -18.23 5.85
C TRP A 36 4.48 -18.07 4.38
N ILE A 37 5.48 -18.81 3.89
CA ILE A 37 5.89 -18.80 2.48
C ILE A 37 4.83 -19.50 1.62
N ASP A 38 4.30 -20.63 2.09
CA ASP A 38 3.22 -21.35 1.41
C ASP A 38 2.00 -20.44 1.22
N HIS A 39 1.62 -19.71 2.27
CA HIS A 39 0.54 -18.72 2.22
C HIS A 39 0.87 -17.57 1.26
N MET A 40 2.08 -17.01 1.28
CA MET A 40 2.46 -15.93 0.36
C MET A 40 2.38 -16.34 -1.12
N LEU A 41 2.90 -17.52 -1.45
CA LEU A 41 2.93 -18.04 -2.83
C LEU A 41 1.55 -18.45 -3.33
N THR A 42 0.65 -18.84 -2.43
CA THR A 42 -0.75 -19.17 -2.76
C THR A 42 -1.60 -17.91 -2.92
N ASP A 43 -1.47 -16.97 -1.99
CA ASP A 43 -2.29 -15.77 -1.91
C ASP A 43 -1.97 -14.79 -3.04
N PHE A 44 -0.69 -14.64 -3.40
CA PHE A 44 -0.28 -13.62 -4.37
C PHE A 44 -0.89 -13.82 -5.77
N PRO A 45 -0.83 -15.01 -6.40
CA PRO A 45 -1.52 -15.28 -7.66
C PRO A 45 -3.03 -15.11 -7.57
N HIS A 46 -3.65 -15.48 -6.44
CA HIS A 46 -5.08 -15.25 -6.23
C HIS A 46 -5.42 -13.76 -6.23
N LYS A 47 -4.64 -12.93 -5.52
CA LYS A 47 -4.81 -11.47 -5.50
C LYS A 47 -4.61 -10.84 -6.87
N ILE A 48 -3.66 -11.33 -7.67
CA ILE A 48 -3.49 -10.86 -9.06
C ILE A 48 -4.74 -11.17 -9.88
N ARG A 49 -5.28 -12.39 -9.79
CA ARG A 49 -6.50 -12.76 -10.52
C ARG A 49 -7.69 -11.91 -10.09
N LEU A 50 -7.82 -11.69 -8.78
CA LEU A 50 -8.86 -10.85 -8.19
C LEU A 50 -8.72 -9.37 -8.62
N ALA A 51 -7.49 -8.87 -8.72
CA ALA A 51 -7.24 -7.53 -9.23
C ALA A 51 -7.65 -7.43 -10.71
N ILE A 52 -7.22 -8.36 -11.56
CA ILE A 52 -7.53 -8.35 -12.99
C ILE A 52 -9.04 -8.45 -13.25
N SER A 53 -9.78 -9.24 -12.46
CA SER A 53 -11.23 -9.36 -12.61
C SER A 53 -12.00 -8.11 -12.19
N ASN A 54 -11.47 -7.33 -11.24
CA ASN A 54 -12.15 -6.17 -10.67
C ASN A 54 -11.63 -4.82 -11.17
N TRP A 55 -10.49 -4.79 -11.88
CA TRP A 55 -9.90 -3.56 -12.36
C TRP A 55 -10.75 -2.95 -13.48
N SER A 56 -11.12 -1.69 -13.26
CA SER A 56 -11.89 -0.90 -14.22
C SER A 56 -10.99 -0.27 -15.30
N GLY A 57 -11.63 0.39 -16.27
CA GLY A 57 -10.92 1.20 -17.27
C GLY A 57 -10.06 2.31 -16.64
N LEU A 58 -10.40 2.83 -15.46
CA LEU A 58 -9.58 3.81 -14.76
C LEU A 58 -8.28 3.20 -14.22
N ASN A 59 -8.32 1.95 -13.75
CA ASN A 59 -7.12 1.23 -13.31
C ASN A 59 -6.16 1.01 -14.50
N LEU A 60 -6.71 0.62 -15.66
CA LEU A 60 -5.94 0.47 -16.89
C LEU A 60 -5.38 1.80 -17.40
N LEU A 61 -6.15 2.89 -17.28
CA LEU A 61 -5.68 4.23 -17.62
C LEU A 61 -4.49 4.63 -16.73
N ALA A 62 -4.56 4.40 -15.42
CA ALA A 62 -3.44 4.67 -14.51
C ALA A 62 -2.17 3.92 -14.95
N LEU A 63 -2.25 2.61 -15.19
CA LEU A 63 -1.10 1.84 -15.67
C LEU A 63 -0.58 2.33 -17.03
N SER A 64 -1.49 2.71 -17.92
CA SER A 64 -1.11 3.26 -19.23
C SER A 64 -0.35 4.59 -19.07
N LEU A 65 -0.78 5.46 -18.15
CA LEU A 65 -0.06 6.70 -17.85
C LEU A 65 1.34 6.42 -17.29
N ALA A 66 1.49 5.49 -16.34
CA ALA A 66 2.80 5.10 -15.82
C ALA A 66 3.71 4.49 -16.90
N GLY A 67 3.16 3.64 -17.77
CA GLY A 67 3.88 3.05 -18.91
C GLY A 67 4.34 4.11 -19.91
N LEU A 68 3.44 5.01 -20.32
CA LEU A 68 3.78 6.13 -21.20
C LEU A 68 4.77 7.09 -20.56
N ALA A 69 4.65 7.37 -19.26
CA ALA A 69 5.60 8.20 -18.52
C ALA A 69 7.01 7.59 -18.53
N THR A 70 7.09 6.28 -18.29
CA THR A 70 8.36 5.53 -18.32
C THR A 70 8.98 5.57 -19.72
N ILE A 71 8.18 5.29 -20.75
CA ILE A 71 8.67 5.27 -22.14
C ILE A 71 9.13 6.66 -22.57
N THR A 72 8.33 7.70 -22.37
CA THR A 72 8.68 9.08 -22.77
C THR A 72 9.83 9.67 -21.96
N GLY A 73 10.02 9.23 -20.72
CA GLY A 73 11.15 9.66 -19.86
C GLY A 73 12.47 9.00 -20.20
N ALA A 74 12.44 7.78 -20.77
CA ALA A 74 13.65 7.03 -21.13
C ALA A 74 13.94 7.02 -22.64
N TRP A 75 12.93 7.23 -23.48
CA TRP A 75 13.03 7.15 -24.93
C TRP A 75 12.68 8.49 -25.58
N ASP A 76 13.56 8.93 -26.46
CA ASP A 76 13.46 10.13 -27.28
C ASP A 76 13.17 9.84 -28.76
N PHE A 77 12.38 8.80 -29.04
CA PHE A 77 11.94 8.42 -30.40
C PHE A 77 13.07 8.29 -31.45
N GLY A 78 14.27 7.91 -31.02
CA GLY A 78 15.42 7.66 -31.90
C GLY A 78 16.38 8.84 -32.07
N ILE A 79 16.23 9.91 -31.27
CA ILE A 79 17.21 11.01 -31.20
C ILE A 79 18.52 10.54 -30.53
N GLY A 80 18.46 9.57 -29.61
CA GLY A 80 19.63 8.91 -29.03
C GLY A 80 20.29 9.67 -27.88
N GLU A 81 19.68 10.75 -27.41
CA GLU A 81 20.10 11.57 -26.29
C GLU A 81 19.60 11.02 -24.95
N LEU A 82 18.28 10.88 -24.74
CA LEU A 82 17.75 10.28 -23.50
C LEU A 82 18.11 8.78 -23.42
N SER A 83 17.89 8.08 -24.53
CA SER A 83 18.17 6.65 -24.66
C SER A 83 19.67 6.32 -24.73
N GLY A 84 20.52 7.34 -24.94
CA GLY A 84 21.97 7.24 -24.95
C GLY A 84 22.63 7.78 -23.67
N GLY A 85 21.85 8.10 -22.62
CA GLY A 85 22.37 8.60 -21.34
C GLY A 85 22.87 10.05 -21.35
N GLY A 86 22.63 10.80 -22.43
CA GLY A 86 22.95 12.23 -22.54
C GLY A 86 24.44 12.57 -22.62
N ASP A 87 24.76 13.87 -22.54
CA ASP A 87 26.14 14.35 -22.45
C ASP A 87 26.58 14.41 -20.98
N TYR A 88 27.57 13.56 -20.63
CA TYR A 88 28.15 13.46 -19.28
C TYR A 88 28.79 14.77 -18.76
N ARG A 89 29.03 15.75 -19.64
CA ARG A 89 29.62 17.05 -19.26
C ARG A 89 28.64 17.96 -18.55
N PHE A 90 27.34 17.77 -18.77
CA PHE A 90 26.30 18.58 -18.17
C PHE A 90 25.50 17.75 -17.17
N SER A 91 25.17 18.33 -16.02
CA SER A 91 24.39 17.63 -14.99
C SER A 91 23.50 18.59 -14.21
N GLY A 92 22.53 18.02 -13.50
CA GLY A 92 21.65 18.74 -12.58
C GLY A 92 20.41 19.35 -13.23
N ILE A 93 19.46 19.68 -12.35
CA ILE A 93 18.18 20.32 -12.67
C ILE A 93 18.22 21.68 -11.97
N SER A 94 18.79 22.70 -12.61
CA SER A 94 18.78 24.05 -12.07
C SER A 94 18.03 24.96 -13.02
N ILE A 95 16.80 25.31 -12.63
CA ILE A 95 15.89 26.16 -13.41
C ILE A 95 16.50 27.57 -13.60
N PHE A 96 17.39 27.98 -12.71
CA PHE A 96 18.06 29.29 -12.73
C PHE A 96 19.44 29.25 -13.39
N ASN A 97 19.98 28.06 -13.71
CA ASN A 97 21.24 27.92 -14.42
C ASN A 97 20.97 27.41 -15.85
N PRO A 98 21.12 28.28 -16.89
CA PRO A 98 20.94 27.87 -18.27
C PRO A 98 21.97 26.83 -18.75
N GLU A 99 23.07 26.62 -18.02
CA GLU A 99 24.06 25.57 -18.27
C GLU A 99 23.75 24.24 -17.54
N SER A 100 22.59 24.13 -16.90
CA SER A 100 22.20 22.88 -16.25
C SER A 100 21.93 21.76 -17.25
N GLY A 101 22.16 20.52 -16.83
CA GLY A 101 21.98 19.32 -17.68
C GLY A 101 20.60 19.25 -18.35
N LEU A 102 19.55 19.70 -17.65
CA LEU A 102 18.20 19.72 -18.22
C LEU A 102 18.02 20.70 -19.40
N PHE A 103 18.76 21.81 -19.45
CA PHE A 103 18.68 22.75 -20.57
C PHE A 103 19.74 22.50 -21.65
N ALA A 104 20.71 21.63 -21.37
CA ALA A 104 21.75 21.22 -22.32
C ALA A 104 21.26 20.17 -23.34
N ILE A 105 20.11 19.54 -23.10
CA ILE A 105 19.54 18.53 -24.01
C ILE A 105 18.74 19.15 -25.17
N SER A 106 18.53 18.37 -26.23
CA SER A 106 17.70 18.78 -27.37
C SER A 106 16.27 19.14 -26.95
N SER A 107 15.64 20.05 -27.71
CA SER A 107 14.30 20.52 -27.41
C SER A 107 13.25 19.41 -27.37
N THR A 108 13.42 18.36 -28.18
CA THR A 108 12.52 17.21 -28.17
C THR A 108 12.70 16.37 -26.91
N SER A 109 13.94 16.03 -26.53
CA SER A 109 14.23 15.33 -25.28
C SER A 109 13.74 16.09 -24.05
N PHE A 110 13.92 17.41 -24.05
CA PHE A 110 13.39 18.30 -23.02
C PHE A 110 11.87 18.25 -22.94
N PHE A 111 11.19 18.36 -24.08
CA PHE A 111 9.72 18.26 -24.14
C PHE A 111 9.22 16.91 -23.62
N LEU A 112 9.85 15.81 -24.03
CA LEU A 112 9.49 14.46 -23.57
C LEU A 112 9.72 14.25 -22.08
N THR A 113 10.77 14.86 -21.52
CA THR A 113 11.01 14.86 -20.07
C THR A 113 9.87 15.56 -19.31
N ILE A 114 9.38 16.70 -19.80
CA ILE A 114 8.22 17.39 -19.20
C ILE A 114 6.95 16.56 -19.35
N VAL A 115 6.72 15.96 -20.51
CA VAL A 115 5.57 15.07 -20.76
C VAL A 115 5.60 13.87 -19.82
N SER A 116 6.76 13.24 -19.64
CA SER A 116 6.95 12.14 -18.69
C SER A 116 6.58 12.57 -17.26
N GLY A 117 7.05 13.74 -16.82
CA GLY A 117 6.69 14.30 -15.52
C GLY A 117 5.18 14.54 -15.37
N ALA A 118 4.53 15.12 -16.38
CA ALA A 118 3.08 15.33 -16.38
C ALA A 118 2.29 14.02 -16.36
N LEU A 119 2.75 12.98 -17.06
CA LEU A 119 2.13 11.65 -17.06
C LEU A 119 2.28 10.95 -15.71
N TRP A 120 3.44 11.08 -15.03
CA TRP A 120 3.61 10.60 -13.65
C TRP A 120 2.68 11.33 -12.68
N LEU A 121 2.51 12.65 -12.80
CA LEU A 121 1.52 13.39 -12.00
C LEU A 121 0.08 12.92 -12.29
N GLY A 122 -0.23 12.62 -13.55
CA GLY A 122 -1.51 12.01 -13.95
C GLY A 122 -1.72 10.64 -13.32
N PHE A 123 -0.71 9.76 -13.32
CA PHE A 123 -0.75 8.47 -12.63
C PHE A 123 -1.06 8.63 -11.15
N ILE A 124 -0.38 9.54 -10.46
CA ILE A 124 -0.64 9.84 -9.04
C ILE A 124 -2.07 10.36 -8.86
N GLY A 125 -2.50 11.32 -9.69
CA GLY A 125 -3.84 11.90 -9.61
C GLY A 125 -4.96 10.89 -9.78
N ILE A 126 -4.83 9.95 -10.73
CA ILE A 126 -5.81 8.88 -10.90
C ILE A 126 -5.79 7.93 -9.70
N ASN A 127 -4.61 7.48 -9.25
CA ASN A 127 -4.50 6.62 -8.07
C ASN A 127 -5.14 7.26 -6.84
N TRP A 128 -4.95 8.56 -6.64
CA TRP A 128 -5.56 9.32 -5.55
C TRP A 128 -7.10 9.32 -5.63
N GLN A 129 -7.64 9.38 -6.85
CA GLN A 129 -9.09 9.36 -7.09
C GLN A 129 -9.69 7.96 -6.89
N ILE A 130 -9.07 6.92 -7.46
CA ILE A 130 -9.60 5.55 -7.41
C ILE A 130 -9.30 4.85 -6.08
N PHE A 131 -8.28 5.30 -5.34
CA PHE A 131 -7.90 4.74 -4.05
C PHE A 131 -8.06 5.72 -2.87
N PRO A 132 -9.28 6.21 -2.54
CA PRO A 132 -9.50 7.19 -1.49
C PRO A 132 -9.00 6.80 -0.10
N LEU A 133 -9.08 5.53 0.29
CA LEU A 133 -8.62 5.09 1.62
C LEU A 133 -7.09 5.03 1.73
N MET A 134 -6.39 4.95 0.59
CA MET A 134 -4.94 4.77 0.49
C MET A 134 -4.24 6.01 -0.11
N ARG A 135 -4.85 7.21 -0.03
CA ARG A 135 -4.30 8.44 -0.63
C ARG A 135 -2.94 8.84 -0.06
N SER A 136 -2.84 8.89 1.26
CA SER A 136 -1.59 9.20 1.96
C SER A 136 -0.51 8.15 1.65
N HIS A 137 -0.91 6.87 1.62
CA HIS A 137 -0.08 5.74 1.24
C HIS A 137 0.45 5.84 -0.19
N ALA A 138 -0.35 6.28 -1.14
CA ALA A 138 0.08 6.49 -2.52
C ALA A 138 1.19 7.54 -2.63
N ILE A 139 1.05 8.67 -1.91
CA ILE A 139 2.09 9.72 -1.84
C ILE A 139 3.36 9.19 -1.17
N ALA A 140 3.20 8.44 -0.08
CA ALA A 140 4.33 7.85 0.63
C ALA A 140 5.10 6.86 -0.26
N LEU A 141 4.42 5.98 -1.00
CA LEU A 141 5.05 5.06 -1.95
C LEU A 141 5.81 5.81 -3.05
N MET A 142 5.25 6.90 -3.59
CA MET A 142 5.97 7.76 -4.55
C MET A 142 7.22 8.42 -3.94
N ALA A 143 7.12 8.91 -2.70
CA ALA A 143 8.28 9.45 -1.98
C ALA A 143 9.36 8.37 -1.76
N GLY A 144 8.95 7.12 -1.51
CA GLY A 144 9.85 5.96 -1.44
C GLY A 144 10.57 5.72 -2.77
N ILE A 145 9.84 5.70 -3.90
CA ILE A 145 10.43 5.58 -5.24
C ILE A 145 11.49 6.67 -5.45
N VAL A 146 11.12 7.94 -5.26
CA VAL A 146 12.04 9.09 -5.44
C VAL A 146 13.27 8.98 -4.54
N SER A 147 13.10 8.56 -3.29
CA SER A 147 14.21 8.40 -2.34
C SER A 147 15.22 7.37 -2.80
N VAL A 148 14.77 6.21 -3.29
CA VAL A 148 15.64 5.17 -3.85
C VAL A 148 16.34 5.65 -5.12
N GLN A 149 15.61 6.34 -6.02
CA GLN A 149 16.22 6.89 -7.25
C GLN A 149 17.34 7.89 -6.93
N ILE A 150 17.11 8.82 -6.00
CA ILE A 150 18.12 9.79 -5.56
C ILE A 150 19.32 9.08 -4.93
N GLY A 151 19.07 8.07 -4.09
CA GLY A 151 20.13 7.28 -3.48
C GLY A 151 21.02 6.57 -4.50
N MET A 152 20.41 5.94 -5.51
CA MET A 152 21.12 5.26 -6.59
C MET A 152 21.89 6.24 -7.49
N ILE A 153 21.30 7.39 -7.84
CA ILE A 153 21.97 8.45 -8.60
C ILE A 153 23.17 8.99 -7.83
N SER A 154 23.01 9.22 -6.53
CA SER A 154 24.09 9.70 -5.65
C SER A 154 25.28 8.75 -5.65
N ALA A 155 25.05 7.45 -5.48
CA ALA A 155 26.11 6.43 -5.51
C ALA A 155 26.87 6.41 -6.86
N HIS A 156 26.14 6.40 -7.97
CA HIS A 156 26.75 6.36 -9.30
C HIS A 156 27.41 7.68 -9.71
N SER A 157 27.01 8.80 -9.11
CA SER A 157 27.65 10.10 -9.34
C SER A 157 29.06 10.16 -8.76
N GLY A 158 29.27 9.53 -7.60
CA GLY A 158 30.57 9.41 -6.93
C GLY A 158 31.44 8.29 -7.54
N ALA A 159 30.81 7.18 -7.93
CA ALA A 159 31.47 6.02 -8.53
C ALA A 159 30.72 5.55 -9.79
N PRO A 160 31.14 5.98 -11.01
CA PRO A 160 30.48 5.61 -12.27
C PRO A 160 30.34 4.12 -12.53
N ASP A 161 31.27 3.30 -12.02
CA ASP A 161 31.31 1.84 -12.19
C ASP A 161 30.71 1.08 -10.97
N PHE A 162 29.90 1.77 -10.14
CA PHE A 162 29.24 1.18 -8.97
C PHE A 162 28.55 -0.17 -9.34
N PRO A 163 28.71 -1.23 -8.52
CA PRO A 163 29.31 -1.24 -7.18
C PRO A 163 30.83 -1.45 -7.15
N PHE A 164 31.50 -1.52 -8.30
CA PHE A 164 32.93 -1.84 -8.37
C PHE A 164 33.80 -0.62 -8.08
N GLY A 165 34.90 -0.82 -7.35
CA GLY A 165 35.84 0.25 -7.03
C GLY A 165 35.29 1.32 -6.08
N THR A 166 34.24 1.00 -5.32
CA THR A 166 33.52 1.94 -4.45
C THR A 166 34.09 2.00 -3.03
N ASN A 167 33.92 3.15 -2.39
CA ASN A 167 34.17 3.35 -0.97
C ASN A 167 32.84 3.32 -0.19
N ILE A 168 32.91 3.14 1.13
CA ILE A 168 31.73 3.16 2.01
C ILE A 168 30.93 4.47 1.88
N THR A 169 31.61 5.59 1.62
CA THR A 169 30.96 6.90 1.44
C THR A 169 30.04 6.96 0.22
N ASP A 170 30.31 6.15 -0.81
CA ASP A 170 29.50 6.11 -2.04
C ASP A 170 28.14 5.43 -1.78
N PHE A 171 28.05 4.60 -0.74
CA PHE A 171 26.79 3.96 -0.31
C PHE A 171 25.90 4.88 0.54
N LEU A 172 26.39 6.05 1.00
CA LEU A 172 25.64 6.90 1.92
C LEU A 172 24.26 7.29 1.36
N GLY A 173 24.20 7.65 0.07
CA GLY A 173 22.93 7.98 -0.59
C GLY A 173 21.96 6.80 -0.62
N ILE A 174 22.47 5.59 -0.91
CA ILE A 174 21.67 4.36 -0.90
C ILE A 174 21.16 4.07 0.51
N PHE A 175 22.01 4.14 1.54
CA PHE A 175 21.58 3.89 2.91
C PHE A 175 20.47 4.83 3.37
N VAL A 176 20.57 6.13 3.04
CA VAL A 176 19.51 7.09 3.35
C VAL A 176 18.23 6.79 2.56
N GLY A 177 18.33 6.53 1.26
CA GLY A 177 17.19 6.18 0.42
C GLY A 177 16.46 4.92 0.88
N GLU A 178 17.20 3.86 1.20
CA GLU A 178 16.67 2.60 1.72
C GLU A 178 16.11 2.73 3.14
N ALA A 179 16.73 3.53 4.01
CA ALA A 179 16.17 3.79 5.34
C ALA A 179 14.80 4.48 5.25
N ILE A 180 14.65 5.45 4.33
CA ILE A 180 13.37 6.11 4.06
C ILE A 180 12.36 5.11 3.48
N LEU A 181 12.78 4.28 2.52
CA LEU A 181 11.93 3.25 1.94
C LEU A 181 11.42 2.26 3.01
N VAL A 182 12.32 1.72 3.83
CA VAL A 182 11.98 0.78 4.91
C VAL A 182 11.03 1.43 5.90
N PHE A 183 11.28 2.68 6.30
CA PHE A 183 10.38 3.43 7.16
C PHE A 183 8.98 3.54 6.54
N ILE A 184 8.88 3.92 5.26
CA ILE A 184 7.60 4.02 4.56
C ILE A 184 6.93 2.65 4.50
N LEU A 185 7.59 1.62 3.95
CA LEU A 185 6.97 0.32 3.72
C LEU A 185 6.54 -0.36 5.02
N ILE A 186 7.37 -0.31 6.07
CA ILE A 186 7.09 -1.02 7.32
C ILE A 186 6.21 -0.20 8.26
N VAL A 187 6.57 1.07 8.51
CA VAL A 187 5.90 1.89 9.53
C VAL A 187 4.65 2.55 8.99
N VAL A 188 4.72 3.13 7.78
CA VAL A 188 3.60 3.88 7.21
C VAL A 188 2.59 2.97 6.52
N ILE A 189 3.06 1.99 5.74
CA ILE A 189 2.18 1.14 4.92
C ILE A 189 1.79 -0.14 5.64
N TYR A 190 2.77 -0.98 5.99
CA TYR A 190 2.52 -2.33 6.50
C TYR A 190 1.77 -2.32 7.83
N ARG A 191 2.24 -1.54 8.81
CA ARG A 191 1.58 -1.43 10.13
C ARG A 191 0.16 -0.90 10.03
N SER A 192 -0.07 0.21 9.33
CA SER A 192 -1.41 0.79 9.24
C SER A 192 -2.41 -0.20 8.63
N VAL A 193 -2.01 -0.91 7.56
CA VAL A 193 -2.91 -1.84 6.87
C VAL A 193 -3.19 -3.09 7.72
N ILE A 194 -2.18 -3.67 8.37
CA ILE A 194 -2.40 -4.84 9.25
C ILE A 194 -3.29 -4.46 10.43
N GLU A 195 -2.98 -3.38 11.12
CA GLU A 195 -3.72 -2.96 12.30
C GLU A 195 -5.17 -2.59 11.94
N THR A 196 -5.40 -1.93 10.79
CA THR A 196 -6.76 -1.67 10.30
C THR A 196 -7.48 -2.96 9.87
N ARG A 197 -6.79 -3.90 9.21
CA ARG A 197 -7.37 -5.19 8.83
C ARG A 197 -7.77 -6.00 10.05
N ASP A 198 -6.91 -6.10 11.06
CA ASP A 198 -7.19 -6.85 12.27
C ASP A 198 -8.42 -6.29 12.98
N LEU A 199 -8.50 -4.96 13.12
CA LEU A 199 -9.68 -4.28 13.64
C LEU A 199 -10.93 -4.54 12.81
N HIS A 200 -10.83 -4.49 11.48
CA HIS A 200 -11.94 -4.78 10.57
C HIS A 200 -12.47 -6.20 10.78
N VAL A 201 -11.60 -7.21 10.85
CA VAL A 201 -12.00 -8.60 11.10
C VAL A 201 -12.66 -8.75 12.46
N GLN A 202 -12.11 -8.13 13.50
CA GLN A 202 -12.66 -8.20 14.86
C GLN A 202 -14.01 -7.50 15.01
N THR A 203 -14.29 -6.47 14.23
CA THR A 203 -15.53 -5.67 14.36
C THR A 203 -16.63 -6.12 13.40
N ARG A 204 -16.28 -6.54 12.18
CA ARG A 204 -17.23 -6.92 11.12
C ARG A 204 -17.45 -8.42 10.97
N HIS A 205 -16.46 -9.23 11.34
CA HIS A 205 -16.53 -10.69 11.21
C HIS A 205 -16.46 -11.40 12.57
N GLN A 206 -16.88 -10.71 13.63
CA GLN A 206 -16.95 -11.31 14.95
C GLN A 206 -18.02 -12.40 14.96
N HIS A 207 -17.63 -13.61 15.32
CA HIS A 207 -18.55 -14.74 15.43
C HIS A 207 -18.26 -15.53 16.71
N PRO A 208 -19.28 -16.05 17.43
CA PRO A 208 -19.07 -16.87 18.63
C PRO A 208 -18.30 -18.17 18.35
N ASP A 209 -18.41 -18.70 17.13
CA ASP A 209 -17.64 -19.87 16.68
C ASP A 209 -16.22 -19.46 16.26
N PRO A 210 -15.16 -20.00 16.90
CA PRO A 210 -13.78 -19.72 16.54
C PRO A 210 -13.42 -20.14 15.10
N TYR A 211 -14.06 -21.16 14.53
CA TYR A 211 -13.75 -21.63 13.17
C TYR A 211 -14.15 -20.61 12.10
N GLU A 212 -15.31 -19.98 12.26
CA GLU A 212 -15.76 -18.92 11.34
C GLU A 212 -14.87 -17.68 11.45
N MET A 213 -14.36 -17.37 12.65
CA MET A 213 -13.38 -16.30 12.84
C MET A 213 -12.05 -16.60 12.13
N GLU A 214 -11.52 -17.82 12.24
CA GLU A 214 -10.31 -18.23 11.53
C GLU A 214 -10.47 -18.19 10.01
N ARG A 215 -11.63 -18.62 9.51
CA ARG A 215 -11.98 -18.52 8.09
C ARG A 215 -12.01 -17.07 7.61
N ALA A 216 -12.64 -16.17 8.37
CA ALA A 216 -12.66 -14.74 8.05
C ALA A 216 -11.25 -14.13 8.03
N LYS A 217 -10.39 -14.47 9.02
CA LYS A 217 -8.97 -14.05 9.04
C LYS A 217 -8.21 -14.54 7.82
N ARG A 218 -8.48 -15.77 7.35
CA ARG A 218 -7.84 -16.37 6.18
C ARG A 218 -8.25 -15.68 4.88
N ASP A 219 -9.53 -15.34 4.73
CA ASP A 219 -10.02 -14.59 3.57
C ASP A 219 -9.47 -13.16 3.52
N HIS A 220 -9.24 -12.57 4.69
CA HIS A 220 -8.59 -11.26 4.86
C HIS A 220 -7.06 -11.37 5.04
N SER A 221 -6.45 -12.45 4.54
CA SER A 221 -5.01 -12.66 4.67
C SER A 221 -4.22 -11.59 3.91
N LEU A 222 -3.23 -11.00 4.58
CA LEU A 222 -2.30 -10.06 3.98
C LEU A 222 -1.01 -10.72 3.45
N ALA A 223 -0.82 -12.04 3.56
CA ALA A 223 0.43 -12.71 3.17
C ALA A 223 0.85 -12.41 1.72
N GLY A 224 -0.05 -12.64 0.74
CA GLY A 224 0.25 -12.28 -0.66
C GLY A 224 0.48 -10.78 -0.89
N TRP A 225 -0.07 -9.90 -0.05
CA TRP A 225 0.13 -8.46 -0.15
C TRP A 225 1.50 -8.05 0.41
N THR A 226 1.97 -8.74 1.46
CA THR A 226 3.35 -8.64 1.94
C THR A 226 4.36 -9.00 0.84
N LEU A 227 4.05 -10.02 0.01
CA LEU A 227 4.91 -10.36 -1.13
C LEU A 227 4.92 -9.22 -2.16
N ALA A 228 3.78 -8.58 -2.42
CA ALA A 228 3.71 -7.44 -3.32
C ALA A 228 4.59 -6.27 -2.84
N ILE A 229 4.61 -5.98 -1.53
CA ILE A 229 5.50 -4.96 -0.94
C ILE A 229 6.97 -5.32 -1.16
N PHE A 230 7.36 -6.56 -0.90
CA PHE A 230 8.73 -7.01 -1.10
C PHE A 230 9.15 -6.90 -2.59
N LEU A 231 8.31 -7.39 -3.50
CA LEU A 231 8.56 -7.31 -4.93
C LEU A 231 8.59 -5.85 -5.44
N PHE A 232 7.80 -4.97 -4.83
CA PHE A 232 7.84 -3.54 -5.13
C PHE A 232 9.19 -2.95 -4.74
N ALA A 233 9.66 -3.19 -3.51
CA ALA A 233 10.96 -2.72 -3.03
C ALA A 233 12.12 -3.22 -3.91
N LEU A 234 12.07 -4.50 -4.32
CA LEU A 234 13.04 -5.08 -5.24
C LEU A 234 12.99 -4.40 -6.61
N SER A 235 11.79 -4.20 -7.16
CA SER A 235 11.60 -3.60 -8.48
C SER A 235 12.13 -2.16 -8.54
N ILE A 236 11.84 -1.33 -7.54
CA ILE A 236 12.31 0.06 -7.52
C ILE A 236 13.83 0.15 -7.37
N ASN A 237 14.45 -0.80 -6.65
CA ASN A 237 15.91 -0.91 -6.51
C ASN A 237 16.56 -1.32 -7.83
N LEU A 238 16.02 -2.33 -8.51
CA LEU A 238 16.50 -2.78 -9.81
C LEU A 238 16.33 -1.70 -10.88
N ALA A 239 15.19 -0.99 -10.88
CA ALA A 239 14.97 0.15 -11.75
C ALA A 239 15.96 1.29 -11.44
N GLY A 240 16.13 1.65 -10.17
CA GLY A 240 17.04 2.74 -9.77
C GLY A 240 18.50 2.44 -10.08
N PHE A 241 18.95 1.22 -9.80
CA PHE A 241 20.28 0.78 -10.18
C PHE A 241 20.47 0.84 -11.70
N ALA A 242 19.56 0.24 -12.46
CA ALA A 242 19.69 0.16 -13.91
C ALA A 242 19.63 1.55 -14.58
N GLY A 243 18.75 2.44 -14.11
CA GLY A 243 18.65 3.81 -14.60
C GLY A 243 19.91 4.63 -14.29
N ALA A 244 20.40 4.58 -13.06
CA ALA A 244 21.62 5.29 -12.66
C ALA A 244 22.85 4.75 -13.41
N ALA A 245 23.01 3.43 -13.49
CA ALA A 245 24.11 2.80 -14.23
C ALA A 245 24.08 3.13 -15.74
N HIS A 246 22.89 3.26 -16.33
CA HIS A 246 22.75 3.62 -17.74
C HIS A 246 23.31 5.01 -18.06
N VAL A 247 23.13 5.97 -17.16
CA VAL A 247 23.53 7.38 -17.34
C VAL A 247 24.94 7.67 -16.80
N ALA A 248 25.42 6.89 -15.82
CA ALA A 248 26.68 7.17 -15.14
C ALA A 248 27.94 6.86 -15.95
N GLN A 249 27.86 5.92 -16.90
CA GLN A 249 29.01 5.48 -17.69
C GLN A 249 29.62 6.64 -18.50
N ARG A 250 30.94 6.77 -18.44
CA ARG A 250 31.70 7.82 -19.13
C ARG A 250 32.55 7.20 -20.25
N PRO A 251 32.81 7.93 -21.35
CA PRO A 251 33.67 7.41 -22.42
C PRO A 251 35.08 7.05 -21.93
N PRO A 252 35.73 6.02 -22.51
CA PRO A 252 35.24 5.19 -23.62
C PRO A 252 34.20 4.14 -23.17
N PHE A 253 33.13 4.00 -23.94
CA PHE A 253 32.07 3.03 -23.64
C PHE A 253 32.50 1.63 -24.06
N GLU A 254 32.63 0.70 -23.11
CA GLU A 254 33.14 -0.66 -23.40
C GLU A 254 32.04 -1.65 -23.86
N SER A 255 30.75 -1.38 -23.61
CA SER A 255 29.66 -2.32 -23.90
C SER A 255 28.33 -1.66 -24.28
N SER A 256 27.41 -2.44 -24.88
CA SER A 256 26.07 -1.99 -25.24
C SER A 256 25.21 -1.74 -24.00
N ARG A 257 24.64 -0.53 -23.89
CA ARG A 257 23.80 -0.09 -22.75
C ARG A 257 22.33 -0.52 -22.82
N ILE A 258 22.00 -1.45 -23.73
CA ILE A 258 20.62 -1.89 -23.97
C ILE A 258 20.05 -2.68 -22.79
N LEU A 259 20.88 -3.43 -22.07
CA LEU A 259 20.41 -4.24 -20.94
C LEU A 259 19.92 -3.36 -19.78
N SER A 260 20.74 -2.39 -19.35
CA SER A 260 20.35 -1.45 -18.28
C SER A 260 19.10 -0.67 -18.66
N TYR A 261 18.97 -0.29 -19.93
CA TYR A 261 17.77 0.36 -20.45
C TYR A 261 16.50 -0.53 -20.34
N LEU A 262 16.57 -1.78 -20.81
CA LEU A 262 15.42 -2.70 -20.75
C LEU A 262 15.04 -3.06 -19.31
N VAL A 263 16.03 -3.25 -18.44
CA VAL A 263 15.83 -3.49 -17.00
C VAL A 263 15.14 -2.28 -16.36
N TYR A 264 15.59 -1.06 -16.65
CA TYR A 264 14.94 0.16 -16.17
C TYR A 264 13.45 0.21 -16.54
N ILE A 265 13.11 0.02 -17.82
CA ILE A 265 11.71 0.07 -18.28
C ILE A 265 10.88 -1.02 -17.62
N LEU A 266 11.36 -2.26 -17.65
CA LEU A 266 10.63 -3.41 -17.11
C LEU A 266 10.31 -3.23 -15.63
N PHE A 267 11.31 -2.90 -14.82
CA PHE A 267 11.13 -2.81 -13.37
C PHE A 267 10.42 -1.51 -12.94
N THR A 268 10.47 -0.44 -13.74
CA THR A 268 9.64 0.75 -13.50
C THR A 268 8.17 0.47 -13.78
N MET A 269 7.85 -0.28 -14.84
CA MET A 269 6.47 -0.68 -15.12
C MET A 269 5.96 -1.70 -14.10
N LEU A 270 6.79 -2.65 -13.70
CA LEU A 270 6.46 -3.64 -12.67
C LEU A 270 6.22 -2.97 -11.31
N SER A 271 7.05 -2.00 -10.93
CA SER A 271 6.86 -1.26 -9.67
C SER A 271 5.57 -0.43 -9.68
N ALA A 272 5.19 0.18 -10.80
CA ALA A 272 3.90 0.88 -10.93
C ALA A 272 2.72 -0.08 -10.79
N ALA A 273 2.77 -1.27 -11.41
CA ALA A 273 1.74 -2.28 -11.27
C ALA A 273 1.64 -2.83 -9.83
N LEU A 274 2.77 -3.09 -9.18
CA LEU A 274 2.82 -3.54 -7.79
C LEU A 274 2.34 -2.45 -6.83
N MET A 275 2.69 -1.18 -7.07
CA MET A 275 2.16 -0.04 -6.31
C MET A 275 0.64 -0.02 -6.38
N MET A 276 0.05 -0.16 -7.57
CA MET A 276 -1.40 -0.24 -7.71
C MET A 276 -1.99 -1.44 -6.97
N LEU A 277 -1.35 -2.61 -7.01
CA LEU A 277 -1.80 -3.79 -6.25
C LEU A 277 -1.74 -3.55 -4.74
N ILE A 278 -0.69 -2.87 -4.25
CA ILE A 278 -0.51 -2.51 -2.84
C ILE A 278 -1.60 -1.55 -2.37
N LEU A 279 -2.00 -0.58 -3.19
CA LEU A 279 -3.05 0.38 -2.89
C LEU A 279 -4.45 -0.25 -3.03
N TRP A 280 -4.65 -1.06 -4.05
CA TRP A 280 -5.96 -1.63 -4.38
C TRP A 280 -6.41 -2.67 -3.35
N TYR A 281 -5.54 -3.59 -2.93
CA TYR A 281 -5.99 -4.73 -2.12
C TYR A 281 -6.55 -4.35 -0.74
N PRO A 282 -5.90 -3.48 0.06
CA PRO A 282 -6.47 -3.02 1.32
C PRO A 282 -7.79 -2.27 1.13
N GLN A 283 -7.90 -1.45 0.09
CA GLN A 283 -9.16 -0.74 -0.18
C GLN A 283 -10.28 -1.67 -0.63
N PHE A 284 -9.96 -2.66 -1.47
CA PHE A 284 -10.92 -3.67 -1.89
C PHE A 284 -11.41 -4.46 -0.68
N MET A 285 -10.50 -4.88 0.19
CA MET A 285 -10.79 -5.63 1.40
C MET A 285 -11.64 -4.83 2.40
N LEU A 286 -11.31 -3.56 2.63
CA LEU A 286 -11.99 -2.73 3.62
C LEU A 286 -13.28 -2.09 3.07
N GLY A 287 -13.57 -2.21 1.78
CA GLY A 287 -14.75 -1.61 1.14
C GLY A 287 -14.84 -0.08 1.30
N GLY A 288 -16.04 0.46 1.11
CA GLY A 288 -16.35 1.88 1.37
C GLY A 288 -16.51 2.23 2.85
N THR A 289 -15.85 1.50 3.75
CA THR A 289 -16.00 1.71 5.20
C THR A 289 -15.54 3.10 5.64
N THR A 290 -16.12 3.58 6.73
CA THR A 290 -15.74 4.85 7.37
C THR A 290 -14.40 4.80 8.10
N LEU A 291 -13.76 3.63 8.20
CA LEU A 291 -12.49 3.48 8.90
C LEU A 291 -11.36 4.01 8.02
N THR A 292 -10.70 5.07 8.49
CA THR A 292 -9.45 5.54 7.88
C THR A 292 -8.34 4.51 8.12
N ILE A 293 -7.52 4.24 7.09
CA ILE A 293 -6.39 3.31 7.21
C ILE A 293 -5.26 4.01 7.96
N GLU A 294 -5.16 3.71 9.25
CA GLU A 294 -4.25 4.36 10.18
C GLU A 294 -3.74 3.34 11.20
N SER A 295 -2.51 3.56 11.67
CA SER A 295 -1.98 2.77 12.78
C SER A 295 -2.69 3.11 14.10
N GLU A 296 -2.66 2.20 15.06
CA GLU A 296 -3.13 2.37 16.43
C GLU A 296 -2.59 3.64 17.06
N ALA A 297 -1.28 3.87 16.98
CA ALA A 297 -0.66 5.08 17.50
C ALA A 297 -1.22 6.35 16.84
N SER A 298 -1.50 6.32 15.53
CA SER A 298 -2.13 7.44 14.81
C SER A 298 -3.56 7.66 15.28
N ARG A 299 -4.36 6.59 15.42
CA ARG A 299 -5.74 6.67 15.93
C ARG A 299 -5.81 7.26 17.33
N MET A 300 -4.93 6.82 18.24
CA MET A 300 -4.86 7.36 19.60
C MET A 300 -4.46 8.84 19.60
N ALA A 301 -3.48 9.23 18.78
CA ALA A 301 -3.07 10.63 18.64
C ALA A 301 -4.21 11.50 18.08
N THR A 302 -4.95 11.01 17.09
CA THR A 302 -6.11 11.71 16.50
C THR A 302 -7.26 11.82 17.50
N ALA A 303 -7.56 10.75 18.24
CA ALA A 303 -8.60 10.73 19.26
C ALA A 303 -8.32 11.72 20.40
N ALA A 304 -7.05 11.98 20.72
CA ALA A 304 -6.65 12.97 21.72
C ALA A 304 -6.88 14.44 21.28
N ILE A 305 -7.10 14.69 19.98
CA ILE A 305 -7.16 16.04 19.40
C ILE A 305 -8.60 16.49 19.07
N ILE A 306 -9.56 15.58 18.90
CA ILE A 306 -10.89 15.89 18.36
C ILE A 306 -11.97 15.95 19.46
N ASP A 307 -12.65 17.10 19.55
CA ASP A 307 -13.89 17.31 20.32
C ASP A 307 -15.13 16.94 19.47
N SER A 308 -16.13 16.33 20.09
CA SER A 308 -17.12 15.43 19.49
C SER A 308 -18.26 16.09 18.70
N SER A 309 -18.39 15.77 17.40
CA SER A 309 -19.70 15.64 16.75
C SER A 309 -20.01 14.15 16.60
N ASN A 310 -20.65 13.56 17.61
CA ASN A 310 -20.81 12.12 17.71
C ASN A 310 -22.18 11.68 17.19
N SER A 311 -22.19 10.64 16.37
CA SER A 311 -23.41 9.86 16.12
C SER A 311 -23.49 8.76 17.17
N ILE A 312 -24.66 8.60 17.80
CA ILE A 312 -24.88 7.63 18.88
C ILE A 312 -25.47 6.37 18.26
N GLY A 313 -24.85 5.21 18.51
CA GLY A 313 -25.34 3.93 17.99
C GLY A 313 -26.64 3.52 18.68
N THR A 314 -27.49 2.75 18.01
CA THR A 314 -28.81 2.32 18.53
C THR A 314 -28.86 0.82 18.71
N CYS A 315 -29.36 0.34 19.85
CA CYS A 315 -29.48 -1.09 20.12
C CYS A 315 -30.45 -1.75 19.12
N PRO A 316 -30.04 -2.79 18.38
CA PRO A 316 -30.87 -3.45 17.38
C PRO A 316 -32.07 -4.20 17.99
N SER A 317 -32.01 -4.53 19.29
CA SER A 317 -33.08 -5.28 19.97
C SER A 317 -34.18 -4.40 20.56
N CYS A 318 -33.88 -3.14 20.90
CA CYS A 318 -34.82 -2.28 21.64
C CYS A 318 -34.79 -0.80 21.24
N ASP A 319 -34.05 -0.45 20.18
CA ASP A 319 -33.91 0.90 19.60
C ASP A 319 -33.45 1.99 20.59
N THR A 320 -32.92 1.61 21.76
CA THR A 320 -32.41 2.57 22.73
C THR A 320 -31.00 3.03 22.34
N PRO A 321 -30.65 4.31 22.61
CA PRO A 321 -29.30 4.80 22.37
C PRO A 321 -28.29 4.00 23.20
N SER A 322 -27.26 3.50 22.55
CA SER A 322 -26.16 2.78 23.18
C SER A 322 -25.14 3.75 23.79
N THR A 323 -24.25 3.21 24.60
CA THR A 323 -23.08 3.93 25.14
C THR A 323 -22.00 4.17 24.10
N ALA A 324 -22.10 3.55 22.92
CA ALA A 324 -21.12 3.70 21.87
C ALA A 324 -21.41 4.89 20.97
N GLN A 325 -20.34 5.59 20.61
CA GLN A 325 -20.36 6.83 19.85
C GLN A 325 -19.40 6.72 18.68
N MET A 326 -19.87 7.04 17.48
CA MET A 326 -19.06 7.07 16.27
C MET A 326 -18.67 8.51 15.95
N THR A 327 -17.36 8.73 15.88
CA THR A 327 -16.75 10.02 15.55
C THR A 327 -16.91 10.34 14.06
N ALA A 328 -16.68 11.60 13.67
CA ALA A 328 -16.72 12.06 12.28
C ALA A 328 -15.73 11.33 11.34
N ASN A 329 -14.68 10.73 11.90
CA ASN A 329 -13.68 9.94 11.17
C ASN A 329 -13.99 8.43 11.17
N GLY A 330 -15.19 8.03 11.61
CA GLY A 330 -15.63 6.63 11.60
C GLY A 330 -15.07 5.75 12.70
N ILE A 331 -14.32 6.31 13.66
CA ILE A 331 -13.82 5.59 14.84
C ILE A 331 -14.95 5.49 15.85
N ILE A 332 -15.16 4.28 16.39
CA ILE A 332 -16.23 3.98 17.33
C ILE A 332 -15.63 3.87 18.73
N ILE A 333 -16.10 4.73 19.62
CA ILE A 333 -15.67 4.86 21.01
C ILE A 333 -16.73 4.23 21.90
N SER A 334 -16.34 3.34 22.80
CA SER A 334 -17.23 2.83 23.86
C SER A 334 -16.56 2.88 25.23
N ALA A 335 -17.39 2.75 26.26
CA ALA A 335 -16.91 2.54 27.62
C ALA A 335 -16.19 1.19 27.73
N CYS A 336 -15.21 1.13 28.62
CA CYS A 336 -14.53 -0.10 29.00
C CYS A 336 -15.48 -1.04 29.74
N ASN A 337 -15.40 -2.34 29.44
CA ASN A 337 -16.28 -3.35 30.03
C ASN A 337 -15.77 -3.90 31.37
N SER A 338 -14.63 -3.40 31.86
CA SER A 338 -14.08 -3.83 33.14
C SER A 338 -14.91 -3.21 34.29
N PRO A 339 -15.40 -4.02 35.24
CA PRO A 339 -16.37 -3.59 36.26
C PRO A 339 -15.88 -2.48 37.19
N ASP A 340 -14.58 -2.21 37.23
CA ASP A 340 -13.95 -1.15 38.04
C ASP A 340 -13.26 -0.07 37.20
N CYS A 341 -13.52 0.00 35.88
CA CYS A 341 -12.89 0.97 34.99
C CYS A 341 -13.91 1.87 34.28
N ASN A 342 -13.89 3.15 34.62
CA ASN A 342 -14.68 4.19 33.93
C ASN A 342 -13.94 4.80 32.74
N GLY A 343 -13.05 4.04 32.10
CA GLY A 343 -12.32 4.49 30.93
C GLY A 343 -13.18 4.38 29.67
N GLU A 344 -12.95 5.27 28.72
CA GLU A 344 -13.55 5.24 27.39
C GLU A 344 -12.42 5.22 26.36
N GLY A 345 -12.66 4.57 25.23
CA GLY A 345 -11.67 4.49 24.16
C GLY A 345 -12.22 3.83 22.91
N PRO A 346 -11.43 3.79 21.83
CA PRO A 346 -11.82 3.10 20.62
C PRO A 346 -12.02 1.61 20.88
N VAL A 347 -13.03 1.02 20.25
CA VAL A 347 -13.28 -0.42 20.29
C VAL A 347 -12.10 -1.19 19.68
N GLY A 348 -11.76 -2.36 20.27
CA GLY A 348 -10.66 -3.22 19.85
C GLY A 348 -9.27 -2.67 20.22
N GLN A 349 -9.21 -1.74 21.17
CA GLN A 349 -7.97 -1.13 21.66
C GLN A 349 -7.91 -1.21 23.19
N ASP A 350 -6.70 -1.12 23.74
CA ASP A 350 -6.51 -1.14 25.20
C ASP A 350 -7.05 0.14 25.84
N CYS A 351 -7.80 -0.04 26.93
CA CYS A 351 -8.32 1.07 27.70
C CYS A 351 -7.17 1.90 28.30
N PRO A 352 -7.15 3.24 28.14
CA PRO A 352 -6.08 4.10 28.67
C PRO A 352 -5.89 4.06 30.20
N ILE A 353 -6.89 3.53 30.93
CA ILE A 353 -6.90 3.51 32.39
C ILE A 353 -6.52 2.13 32.94
N CYS A 354 -7.09 1.06 32.39
CA CYS A 354 -6.93 -0.29 32.94
C CYS A 354 -6.20 -1.26 32.01
N GLU A 355 -5.78 -0.82 30.82
CA GLU A 355 -5.03 -1.60 29.83
C GLU A 355 -5.75 -2.89 29.38
N MET A 356 -7.07 -3.00 29.62
CA MET A 356 -7.91 -4.07 29.11
C MET A 356 -8.49 -3.67 27.75
N GLU A 357 -8.50 -4.62 26.82
CA GLU A 357 -9.11 -4.45 25.50
C GLU A 357 -10.59 -4.08 25.61
N ILE A 358 -10.98 -3.01 24.92
CA ILE A 358 -12.38 -2.56 24.83
C ILE A 358 -13.11 -3.45 23.83
N SER A 359 -14.04 -4.27 24.34
CA SER A 359 -14.85 -5.24 23.56
C SER A 359 -15.59 -4.59 22.39
N ALA A 360 -15.64 -5.30 21.27
CA ALA A 360 -16.52 -5.00 20.14
C ALA A 360 -17.97 -5.45 20.34
N ILE A 361 -18.25 -6.20 21.41
CA ILE A 361 -19.60 -6.48 21.89
C ILE A 361 -19.94 -5.48 22.98
N ILE A 362 -20.96 -4.67 22.74
CA ILE A 362 -21.45 -3.67 23.68
C ILE A 362 -22.77 -4.17 24.23
N GLU A 363 -22.82 -4.33 25.55
CA GLU A 363 -24.05 -4.69 26.25
C GLU A 363 -25.00 -3.48 26.32
N CYS A 364 -26.23 -3.66 25.85
CA CYS A 364 -27.25 -2.65 25.98
C CYS A 364 -27.68 -2.51 27.45
N ALA A 365 -27.50 -1.33 28.04
CA ALA A 365 -27.92 -1.05 29.41
C ALA A 365 -29.44 -1.21 29.65
N SER A 366 -30.26 -1.13 28.59
CA SER A 366 -31.72 -1.23 28.70
C SER A 366 -32.23 -2.68 28.65
N CYS A 367 -31.73 -3.51 27.73
CA CYS A 367 -32.23 -4.87 27.53
C CYS A 367 -31.22 -5.97 27.87
N GLY A 368 -29.97 -5.64 28.19
CA GLY A 368 -28.91 -6.59 28.55
C GLY A 368 -28.39 -7.43 27.39
N THR A 369 -28.86 -7.20 26.17
CA THR A 369 -28.37 -7.92 24.98
C THR A 369 -27.03 -7.33 24.55
N GLY A 370 -26.02 -8.18 24.34
CA GLY A 370 -24.80 -7.81 23.66
C GLY A 370 -25.07 -7.63 22.17
N ALA A 371 -24.73 -6.46 21.62
CA ALA A 371 -24.77 -6.19 20.19
C ALA A 371 -23.35 -5.92 19.70
N SER A 372 -23.04 -6.37 18.48
CA SER A 372 -21.77 -5.96 17.86
C SER A 372 -21.83 -4.49 17.50
N VAL A 373 -20.67 -3.86 17.38
CA VAL A 373 -20.55 -2.49 16.87
C VAL A 373 -21.25 -2.31 15.51
N SER A 374 -21.21 -3.32 14.65
CA SER A 374 -21.85 -3.30 13.33
C SER A 374 -23.37 -3.26 13.41
N ASP A 375 -23.97 -3.90 14.42
CA ASP A 375 -25.41 -3.90 14.63
C ASP A 375 -25.91 -2.57 15.21
N LEU A 376 -25.03 -1.87 15.94
CA LEU A 376 -25.30 -0.57 16.56
C LEU A 376 -25.25 0.59 15.57
N PHE A 377 -24.42 0.43 14.54
CA PHE A 377 -24.25 1.37 13.44
C PHE A 377 -24.44 0.59 12.12
N PRO A 378 -25.69 0.30 11.73
CA PRO A 378 -25.97 -0.37 10.47
C PRO A 378 -25.44 0.50 9.33
N MET A 379 -24.25 0.15 8.85
CA MET A 379 -23.64 0.76 7.68
C MET A 379 -23.95 -0.13 6.49
N GLU A 380 -24.45 0.46 5.41
CA GLU A 380 -24.51 -0.24 4.12
C GLU A 380 -23.08 -0.61 3.74
N ASP A 381 -22.80 -1.90 3.82
CA ASP A 381 -21.62 -2.48 3.23
C ASP A 381 -21.73 -2.28 1.70
N ALA A 382 -20.66 -1.74 1.11
CA ALA A 382 -20.56 -1.60 -0.33
C ALA A 382 -20.13 -2.96 -0.89
N TRP A 383 -21.08 -3.88 -1.01
CA TRP A 383 -20.95 -5.11 -1.79
C TRP A 383 -21.26 -4.79 -3.27
#